data_AF-A0A8T5CKT1-F1
#
_entry.id   AF-A0A8T5CKT1-F1
#
_cell.length_a   1.000
_cell.length_b   1.000
_cell.length_c   1.000
_cell.angle_alpha   90.00
_cell.angle_beta   90.00
_cell.angle_gamma   90.00
#
_symmetry.space_group_name_H-M   'P 1'
#
loop_
_entity.id
_entity.type
_entity.pdbx_description
1 polymer ?
#
loop_
_entity_poly.entity_id
_entity_poly.type
_entity_poly.pdbx_seq_one_letter_code
_entity_poly.pdbx_strand_id
1 'polypeptide(L)'
;MRLPESQVAVLNAASATDERTIAQLAEATDQKPETVTDAVFDLRDEGLVSVAETTAESVELTDEGVEYADEGLPEVRLYRAALDAGDGDAVPMGQVIGASSLGGPQVDIALSNFARKGYGHIDSGELAPDADADPDADEEAAALAALAAGESVDGDVLDQLESRNLVVRHERTIRAVTLTDEGVTALMEGVEAAETVDRLTPELLTSGEWEDVEFTEYNVEADAPEARGGKKHILRQTADRVKDVLTGMGFAEMEGPHADADFWINDCLFMPQDHPARTHWDRFALDVPPMEDIPEDLIDRVRDAHLNGVGEDGDGYHSPWSEDFARAIALRGHTTSLSMRYLSGHEVGELEPPQRYFSVEKVYRNDTLDPTHLLEFYQIEGWVMAEDLSVRDLMGTFEEFYSHFGITDIQFKPHYNPYTEPSFELFGRHPETGELIEIGNSGMFREEVLRPLGVECDVMAWGLALERLLMLMYGFDDIRDVHGTLCDLDLLRETEVLK
;
A
#
# COMPACT_ATOMS: atom_id res chain seq x y z
N MET A 1 -36.36 -27.22 -36.42
CA MET A 1 -35.77 -25.91 -36.06
C MET A 1 -34.37 -25.80 -36.66
N ARG A 2 -33.87 -24.60 -36.99
CA ARG A 2 -32.47 -24.41 -37.44
C ARG A 2 -31.74 -23.62 -36.38
N LEU A 3 -30.65 -24.17 -35.86
CA LEU A 3 -29.83 -23.55 -34.81
C LEU A 3 -28.36 -23.66 -35.19
N PRO A 4 -27.47 -22.79 -34.69
CA PRO A 4 -26.02 -22.95 -34.79
C PRO A 4 -25.54 -24.36 -34.40
N GLU A 5 -24.46 -24.84 -35.02
CA GLU A 5 -23.94 -26.19 -34.80
C GLU A 5 -23.61 -26.47 -33.32
N SER A 6 -23.11 -25.48 -32.59
CA SER A 6 -22.85 -25.56 -31.14
C SER A 6 -24.14 -25.77 -30.33
N GLN A 7 -25.20 -25.03 -30.62
CA GLN A 7 -26.51 -25.18 -29.96
C GLN A 7 -27.14 -26.54 -30.25
N VAL A 8 -27.06 -27.03 -31.50
CA VAL A 8 -27.52 -28.39 -31.85
C VAL A 8 -26.73 -29.45 -31.07
N ALA A 9 -25.41 -29.29 -30.96
CA ALA A 9 -24.56 -30.20 -30.19
C ALA A 9 -24.95 -30.21 -28.69
N VAL A 10 -25.16 -29.04 -28.10
CA VAL A 10 -25.58 -28.88 -26.70
C VAL A 10 -26.96 -29.48 -26.45
N LEU A 11 -27.97 -29.19 -27.29
CA LEU A 11 -29.31 -29.79 -27.18
C LEU A 11 -29.27 -31.31 -27.21
N ASN A 12 -28.50 -31.90 -28.12
CA ASN A 12 -28.36 -33.35 -28.22
C ASN A 12 -27.61 -33.97 -27.04
N ALA A 13 -26.72 -33.21 -26.39
CA ALA A 13 -25.93 -33.67 -25.25
C ALA A 13 -26.61 -33.42 -23.89
N ALA A 14 -27.55 -32.48 -23.81
CA ALA A 14 -28.30 -32.17 -22.59
C ALA A 14 -29.32 -33.28 -22.27
N SER A 15 -29.68 -33.41 -20.98
CA SER A 15 -30.67 -34.39 -20.51
C SER A 15 -31.89 -33.67 -19.94
N ALA A 16 -33.07 -34.28 -20.07
CA ALA A 16 -34.30 -33.80 -19.46
C ALA A 16 -34.45 -34.27 -18.00
N THR A 17 -33.64 -35.23 -17.57
CA THR A 17 -33.74 -35.86 -16.24
C THR A 17 -32.51 -35.65 -15.38
N ASP A 18 -31.35 -35.39 -15.98
CA ASP A 18 -30.08 -35.27 -15.28
C ASP A 18 -29.46 -33.91 -15.57
N GLU A 19 -29.14 -33.18 -14.52
CA GLU A 19 -28.37 -31.93 -14.62
C GLU A 19 -26.97 -32.22 -15.16
N ARG A 20 -26.56 -31.46 -16.18
CA ARG A 20 -25.19 -31.52 -16.72
C ARG A 20 -24.49 -30.19 -16.60
N THR A 21 -23.26 -30.19 -16.11
CA THR A 21 -22.48 -28.95 -16.04
C THR A 21 -21.98 -28.55 -17.42
N ILE A 22 -21.65 -27.25 -17.60
CA ILE A 22 -20.99 -26.75 -18.81
C ILE A 22 -19.75 -27.58 -19.15
N ALA A 23 -18.93 -27.94 -18.15
CA ALA A 23 -17.73 -28.75 -18.37
C ALA A 23 -18.06 -30.14 -18.93
N GLN A 24 -19.11 -30.79 -18.43
CA GLN A 24 -19.55 -32.11 -18.92
C GLN A 24 -20.13 -32.02 -20.33
N LEU A 25 -20.84 -30.93 -20.65
CA LEU A 25 -21.37 -30.68 -21.99
C LEU A 25 -20.25 -30.38 -22.99
N ALA A 26 -19.24 -29.60 -22.60
CA ALA A 26 -18.04 -29.33 -23.40
C ALA A 26 -17.29 -30.61 -23.74
N GLU A 27 -17.08 -31.49 -22.75
CA GLU A 27 -16.45 -32.80 -22.98
C GLU A 27 -17.31 -33.70 -23.88
N ALA A 28 -18.62 -33.75 -23.67
CA ALA A 28 -19.52 -34.58 -24.46
C ALA A 28 -19.69 -34.12 -25.92
N THR A 29 -19.48 -32.82 -26.17
CA THR A 29 -19.64 -32.20 -27.50
C THR A 29 -18.30 -32.02 -28.23
N ASP A 30 -17.16 -32.29 -27.57
CA ASP A 30 -15.81 -31.99 -28.07
C ASP A 30 -15.65 -30.50 -28.45
N GLN A 31 -16.24 -29.62 -27.64
CA GLN A 31 -16.20 -28.17 -27.83
C GLN A 31 -15.54 -27.49 -26.64
N LYS A 32 -15.08 -26.25 -26.84
CA LYS A 32 -14.51 -25.48 -25.75
C LYS A 32 -15.61 -25.02 -24.77
N PRO A 33 -15.31 -24.91 -23.46
CA PRO A 33 -16.29 -24.47 -22.46
C PRO A 33 -16.95 -23.13 -22.78
N GLU A 34 -16.22 -22.20 -23.40
CA GLU A 34 -16.75 -20.88 -23.78
C GLU A 34 -17.84 -21.04 -24.85
N THR A 35 -17.56 -21.82 -25.90
CA THR A 35 -18.52 -22.12 -26.98
C THR A 35 -19.78 -22.82 -26.47
N VAL A 36 -19.64 -23.73 -25.51
CA VAL A 36 -20.79 -24.41 -24.88
C VAL A 36 -21.56 -23.47 -23.98
N THR A 37 -20.88 -22.57 -23.28
CA THR A 37 -21.53 -21.57 -22.41
C THR A 37 -22.42 -20.65 -23.23
N ASP A 38 -21.90 -20.11 -24.33
CA ASP A 38 -22.65 -19.25 -25.25
C ASP A 38 -23.89 -19.98 -25.79
N ALA A 39 -23.69 -21.19 -26.31
CA ALA A 39 -24.77 -22.02 -26.84
C ALA A 39 -25.84 -22.34 -25.79
N VAL A 40 -25.45 -22.61 -24.54
CA VAL A 40 -26.40 -22.86 -23.43
C VAL A 40 -27.22 -21.62 -23.10
N PHE A 41 -26.62 -20.44 -23.10
CA PHE A 41 -27.34 -19.19 -22.82
C PHE A 41 -28.33 -18.84 -23.94
N ASP A 42 -27.92 -18.96 -25.20
CA ASP A 42 -28.83 -18.76 -26.33
C ASP A 42 -30.04 -19.71 -26.26
N LEU A 43 -29.78 -21.01 -26.02
CA LEU A 43 -30.83 -22.02 -25.86
C LEU A 43 -31.73 -21.76 -24.65
N ARG A 44 -31.20 -21.16 -23.58
CA ARG A 44 -31.98 -20.78 -22.40
C ARG A 44 -32.91 -19.62 -22.75
N ASP A 45 -32.42 -18.64 -23.49
CA ASP A 45 -33.19 -17.47 -23.90
C ASP A 45 -34.29 -17.83 -24.91
N GLU A 46 -34.05 -18.86 -25.72
CA GLU A 46 -35.07 -19.53 -26.54
C GLU A 46 -36.03 -20.44 -25.74
N GLY A 47 -35.81 -20.62 -24.44
CA GLY A 47 -36.64 -21.44 -23.55
C GLY A 47 -36.41 -22.95 -23.66
N LEU A 48 -35.40 -23.39 -24.41
CA LEU A 48 -35.13 -24.80 -24.73
C LEU A 48 -34.33 -25.53 -23.63
N VAL A 49 -33.53 -24.79 -22.84
CA VAL A 49 -32.83 -25.33 -21.66
C VAL A 49 -33.06 -24.45 -20.44
N SER A 50 -33.01 -25.06 -19.26
CA SER A 50 -32.94 -24.34 -17.99
C SER A 50 -31.51 -24.38 -17.46
N VAL A 51 -31.08 -23.28 -16.86
CA VAL A 51 -29.75 -23.16 -16.25
C VAL A 51 -29.93 -22.87 -14.76
N ALA A 52 -29.40 -23.74 -13.92
CA ALA A 52 -29.26 -23.53 -12.49
C ALA A 52 -27.82 -23.14 -12.17
N GLU A 53 -27.64 -22.11 -11.35
CA GLU A 53 -26.32 -21.64 -10.93
C GLU A 53 -26.08 -22.03 -9.48
N THR A 54 -24.88 -22.50 -9.18
CA THR A 54 -24.42 -22.78 -7.81
C THR A 54 -23.00 -22.25 -7.66
N THR A 55 -22.78 -21.39 -6.67
CA THR A 55 -21.44 -20.95 -6.32
C THR A 55 -20.72 -22.08 -5.59
N ALA A 56 -19.53 -22.43 -6.06
CA ALA A 56 -18.62 -23.33 -5.37
C ALA A 56 -17.39 -22.54 -4.96
N GLU A 57 -17.10 -22.56 -3.66
CA GLU A 57 -15.86 -22.03 -3.10
C GLU A 57 -14.79 -23.12 -3.10
N SER A 58 -13.57 -22.75 -3.47
CA SER A 58 -12.37 -23.55 -3.27
C SER A 58 -11.31 -22.71 -2.56
N VAL A 59 -10.57 -23.33 -1.66
CA VAL A 59 -9.49 -22.69 -0.91
C VAL A 59 -8.18 -23.35 -1.34
N GLU A 60 -7.19 -22.54 -1.69
CA GLU A 60 -5.83 -22.99 -2.00
C GLU A 60 -4.85 -22.39 -0.99
N LEU A 61 -3.83 -23.16 -0.59
CA LEU A 61 -2.73 -22.64 0.24
C LEU A 61 -1.80 -21.79 -0.63
N THR A 62 -1.34 -20.66 -0.10
CA THR A 62 -0.24 -19.91 -0.72
C THR A 62 1.09 -20.66 -0.58
N ASP A 63 2.13 -20.24 -1.30
CA ASP A 63 3.48 -20.83 -1.14
C ASP A 63 3.94 -20.78 0.34
N GLU A 64 3.65 -19.68 1.03
CA GLU A 64 3.92 -19.51 2.46
C GLU A 64 3.02 -20.41 3.34
N GLY A 65 1.74 -20.53 3.01
CA GLY A 65 0.83 -21.47 3.68
C GLY A 65 1.26 -22.92 3.55
N VAL A 66 1.79 -23.33 2.38
CA VAL A 66 2.37 -24.66 2.15
C VAL A 66 3.64 -24.85 2.98
N GLU A 67 4.53 -23.87 3.01
CA GLU A 67 5.75 -23.91 3.83
C GLU A 67 5.40 -24.06 5.31
N TYR A 68 4.43 -23.30 5.82
CA TYR A 68 4.01 -23.38 7.22
C TYR A 68 3.22 -24.64 7.56
N ALA A 69 2.51 -25.22 6.60
CA ALA A 69 1.88 -26.53 6.79
C ALA A 69 2.92 -27.66 6.95
N ASP A 70 4.08 -27.56 6.28
CA ASP A 70 5.15 -28.57 6.34
C ASP A 70 6.13 -28.32 7.51
N GLU A 71 6.64 -27.09 7.64
CA GLU A 71 7.67 -26.73 8.62
C GLU A 71 7.09 -26.27 9.97
N GLY A 72 5.80 -25.92 10.01
CA GLY A 72 5.12 -25.33 11.15
C GLY A 72 5.15 -23.79 11.17
N LEU A 73 4.17 -23.19 11.83
CA LEU A 73 4.04 -21.73 11.95
C LEU A 73 5.29 -21.09 12.58
N PRO A 74 5.72 -19.90 12.13
CA PRO A 74 6.91 -19.21 12.63
C PRO A 74 6.93 -19.04 14.15
N GLU A 75 5.81 -18.62 14.74
CA GLU A 75 5.68 -18.41 16.18
C GLU A 75 5.76 -19.71 16.99
N VAL A 76 5.26 -20.82 16.44
CA VAL A 76 5.34 -22.15 17.07
C VAL A 76 6.79 -22.66 17.04
N ARG A 77 7.50 -22.43 15.93
CA ARG A 77 8.92 -22.77 15.81
C ARG A 77 9.78 -21.93 16.75
N LEU A 78 9.47 -20.64 16.88
CA LEU A 78 10.14 -19.75 17.83
C LEU A 78 9.91 -20.20 19.28
N TYR A 79 8.69 -20.58 19.63
CA TYR A 79 8.34 -21.11 20.96
C TYR A 79 9.09 -22.39 21.30
N ARG A 80 9.09 -23.37 20.39
CA ARG A 80 9.84 -24.63 20.58
C ARG A 80 11.34 -24.36 20.73
N ALA A 81 11.91 -23.46 19.93
CA ALA A 81 13.31 -23.07 20.05
C ALA A 81 13.63 -22.34 21.37
N ALA A 82 12.70 -21.54 21.90
CA ALA A 82 12.86 -20.87 23.18
C ALA A 82 12.85 -21.86 24.35
N LEU A 83 11.91 -22.82 24.34
CA LEU A 83 11.87 -23.91 25.33
C LEU A 83 13.14 -24.75 25.30
N ASP A 84 13.62 -25.14 24.12
CA ASP A 84 14.82 -25.97 23.98
C ASP A 84 16.10 -25.24 24.43
N ALA A 85 16.16 -23.91 24.25
CA ALA A 85 17.32 -23.11 24.62
C ALA A 85 17.34 -22.70 26.11
N GLY A 86 16.17 -22.57 26.74
CA GLY A 86 16.01 -22.02 28.09
C GLY A 86 15.51 -22.98 29.16
N ASP A 87 15.04 -24.19 28.80
CA ASP A 87 14.35 -25.12 29.72
C ASP A 87 13.19 -24.44 30.49
N GLY A 88 12.51 -23.48 29.83
CA GLY A 88 11.42 -22.67 30.40
C GLY A 88 11.85 -21.32 31.01
N ASP A 89 13.15 -21.02 31.09
CA ASP A 89 13.65 -19.71 31.51
C ASP A 89 13.76 -18.72 30.33
N ALA A 90 13.91 -17.42 30.64
CA ALA A 90 14.10 -16.37 29.63
C ALA A 90 15.43 -16.54 28.88
N VAL A 91 15.39 -16.41 27.55
CA VAL A 91 16.53 -16.62 26.65
C VAL A 91 16.78 -15.39 25.77
N PRO A 92 18.04 -14.97 25.56
CA PRO A 92 18.36 -13.91 24.62
C PRO A 92 17.81 -14.19 23.21
N MET A 93 17.10 -13.23 22.63
CA MET A 93 16.39 -13.38 21.36
C MET A 93 17.31 -13.83 20.21
N GLY A 94 18.52 -13.30 20.13
CA GLY A 94 19.50 -13.70 19.11
C GLY A 94 19.91 -15.18 19.18
N GLN A 95 19.85 -15.80 20.36
CA GLN A 95 20.12 -17.23 20.53
C GLN A 95 18.95 -18.08 20.02
N VAL A 96 17.71 -17.66 20.30
CA VAL A 96 16.50 -18.38 19.88
C VAL A 96 16.30 -18.28 18.37
N ILE A 97 16.48 -17.10 17.78
CA ILE A 97 16.34 -16.88 16.33
C ILE A 97 17.27 -17.81 15.56
N GLY A 98 18.55 -17.92 15.97
CA GLY A 98 19.51 -18.80 15.33
C GLY A 98 19.18 -20.29 15.43
N ALA A 99 18.40 -20.70 16.44
CA ALA A 99 17.95 -22.08 16.64
C ALA A 99 16.59 -22.39 15.98
N SER A 100 15.75 -21.39 15.78
CA SER A 100 14.39 -21.50 15.24
C SER A 100 14.33 -21.81 13.73
N SER A 101 15.47 -21.71 13.04
CA SER A 101 15.61 -21.90 11.58
C SER A 101 14.69 -20.98 10.75
N LEU A 102 14.29 -19.83 11.32
CA LEU A 102 13.43 -18.84 10.67
C LEU A 102 14.24 -17.98 9.68
N GLY A 103 13.65 -17.71 8.51
CA GLY A 103 14.11 -16.67 7.58
C GLY A 103 13.87 -15.26 8.13
N GLY A 104 14.55 -14.26 7.57
CA GLY A 104 14.45 -12.86 8.03
C GLY A 104 13.01 -12.35 8.21
N PRO A 105 12.14 -12.42 7.18
CA PRO A 105 10.75 -12.00 7.31
C PRO A 105 9.93 -12.84 8.31
N GLN A 106 10.26 -14.11 8.48
CA GLN A 106 9.56 -15.01 9.41
C GLN A 106 9.85 -14.69 10.88
N VAL A 107 11.00 -14.07 11.17
CA VAL A 107 11.35 -13.65 12.53
C VAL A 107 10.38 -12.59 13.05
N ASP A 108 10.07 -11.59 12.24
CA ASP A 108 9.14 -10.51 12.63
C ASP A 108 7.73 -11.07 12.86
N ILE A 109 7.26 -11.92 11.94
CA ILE A 109 5.96 -12.62 12.05
C ILE A 109 5.91 -13.45 13.34
N ALA A 110 6.98 -14.20 13.63
CA ALA A 110 7.06 -15.03 14.81
C ALA A 110 7.00 -14.19 16.08
N LEU A 111 7.76 -13.08 16.16
CA LEU A 111 7.80 -12.20 17.33
C LEU A 111 6.45 -11.51 17.58
N SER A 112 5.78 -11.03 16.53
CA SER A 112 4.46 -10.40 16.64
C SER A 112 3.40 -11.38 17.15
N ASN A 113 3.43 -12.63 16.70
CA ASN A 113 2.43 -13.63 17.09
C ASN A 113 2.77 -14.35 18.40
N PHE A 114 4.05 -14.37 18.81
CA PHE A 114 4.51 -15.05 20.02
C PHE A 114 3.73 -14.64 21.27
N ALA A 115 3.65 -13.33 21.55
CA ALA A 115 2.91 -12.82 22.71
C ALA A 115 1.39 -12.84 22.47
N ARG A 116 0.95 -12.55 21.24
CA ARG A 116 -0.47 -12.49 20.88
C ARG A 116 -1.18 -13.83 21.09
N LYS A 117 -0.52 -14.94 20.74
CA LYS A 117 -1.05 -16.30 20.87
C LYS A 117 -0.76 -16.94 22.24
N GLY A 118 -0.18 -16.18 23.18
CA GLY A 118 0.06 -16.68 24.54
C GLY A 118 1.22 -17.67 24.65
N TYR A 119 2.15 -17.68 23.69
CA TYR A 119 3.36 -18.51 23.78
C TYR A 119 4.42 -17.96 24.73
N GLY A 120 4.26 -16.74 25.22
CA GLY A 120 5.15 -16.12 26.18
C GLY A 120 5.14 -14.59 26.11
N HIS A 121 6.18 -13.96 26.65
CA HIS A 121 6.38 -12.52 26.55
C HIS A 121 7.82 -12.19 26.14
N ILE A 122 7.99 -10.98 25.60
CA ILE A 122 9.29 -10.43 25.21
C ILE A 122 9.59 -9.26 26.12
N ASP A 123 10.72 -9.30 26.81
CA ASP A 123 11.19 -8.20 27.67
C ASP A 123 12.68 -7.95 27.39
N SER A 124 13.03 -6.70 27.10
CA SER A 124 14.43 -6.23 27.05
C SER A 124 15.36 -7.07 26.17
N GLY A 125 14.85 -7.63 25.07
CA GLY A 125 15.62 -8.47 24.14
C GLY A 125 15.71 -9.95 24.53
N GLU A 126 14.94 -10.40 25.53
CA GLU A 126 14.80 -11.79 25.95
C GLU A 126 13.38 -12.31 25.66
N LEU A 127 13.30 -13.58 25.24
CA LEU A 127 12.07 -14.34 25.05
C LEU A 127 11.83 -15.21 26.28
N ALA A 128 10.70 -15.01 26.96
CA ALA A 128 10.27 -15.83 28.08
C ALA A 128 9.07 -16.69 27.65
N PRO A 129 9.27 -17.97 27.28
CA PRO A 129 8.18 -18.86 26.87
C PRO A 129 7.26 -19.19 28.04
N ASP A 130 5.96 -19.27 27.79
CA ASP A 130 4.98 -19.74 28.78
C ASP A 130 4.98 -21.28 28.81
N ALA A 131 5.35 -21.88 29.94
CA ALA A 131 5.43 -23.33 30.08
C ALA A 131 4.06 -24.04 30.00
N ASP A 132 2.96 -23.30 30.18
CA ASP A 132 1.60 -23.83 30.10
C ASP A 132 1.01 -23.72 28.68
N ALA A 133 1.72 -23.11 27.72
CA ALA A 133 1.23 -22.98 26.35
C ALA A 133 1.31 -24.31 25.58
N ASP A 134 0.21 -24.65 24.88
CA ASP A 134 0.08 -25.85 24.07
C ASP A 134 0.19 -25.49 22.57
N PRO A 135 1.37 -25.64 21.94
CA PRO A 135 1.56 -25.33 20.52
C PRO A 135 0.84 -26.31 19.60
N ASP A 136 0.48 -27.50 20.07
CA ASP A 136 -0.20 -28.51 19.26
C ASP A 136 -1.72 -28.27 19.22
N ALA A 137 -2.23 -27.33 20.02
CA ALA A 137 -3.62 -26.88 20.03
C ALA A 137 -3.87 -25.60 19.20
N ASP A 138 -2.88 -25.13 18.43
CA ASP A 138 -3.03 -23.95 17.57
C ASP A 138 -4.02 -24.22 16.42
N GLU A 139 -5.11 -23.44 16.40
CA GLU A 139 -6.21 -23.60 15.44
C GLU A 139 -5.78 -23.31 14.00
N GLU A 140 -4.85 -22.38 13.79
CA GLU A 140 -4.33 -22.03 12.46
C GLU A 140 -3.39 -23.12 11.94
N ALA A 141 -2.52 -23.67 12.81
CA ALA A 141 -1.66 -24.80 12.45
C ALA A 141 -2.48 -26.05 12.08
N ALA A 142 -3.54 -26.33 12.86
CA ALA A 142 -4.46 -27.41 12.57
C ALA A 142 -5.22 -27.19 11.24
N ALA A 143 -5.63 -25.95 10.98
CA ALA A 143 -6.31 -25.58 9.74
C ALA A 143 -5.41 -25.69 8.50
N LEU A 144 -4.16 -25.24 8.57
CA LEU A 144 -3.19 -25.41 7.49
C LEU A 144 -2.94 -26.88 7.17
N ALA A 145 -2.80 -27.73 8.20
CA ALA A 145 -2.63 -29.16 8.03
C ALA A 145 -3.89 -29.82 7.40
N ALA A 146 -5.08 -29.40 7.83
CA ALA A 146 -6.34 -29.87 7.25
C ALA A 146 -6.48 -29.48 5.77
N LEU A 147 -6.16 -28.23 5.41
CA LEU A 147 -6.18 -27.76 4.03
C LEU A 147 -5.14 -28.49 3.16
N ALA A 148 -3.94 -28.72 3.68
CA ALA A 148 -2.91 -29.50 2.98
C ALA A 148 -3.33 -30.97 2.73
N ALA A 149 -4.19 -31.51 3.60
CA ALA A 149 -4.81 -32.83 3.44
C ALA A 149 -6.06 -32.83 2.54
N GLY A 150 -6.51 -31.66 2.07
CA GLY A 150 -7.72 -31.49 1.26
C GLY A 150 -9.03 -31.57 2.07
N GLU A 151 -8.96 -31.30 3.37
CA GLU A 151 -10.11 -31.25 4.27
C GLU A 151 -10.67 -29.82 4.38
N SER A 152 -11.96 -29.71 4.72
CA SER A 152 -12.62 -28.41 4.94
C SER A 152 -12.32 -27.85 6.32
N VAL A 153 -12.17 -26.53 6.41
CA VAL A 153 -11.91 -25.79 7.66
C VAL A 153 -13.09 -24.88 8.00
N ASP A 154 -13.22 -24.53 9.28
CA ASP A 154 -14.19 -23.55 9.77
C ASP A 154 -13.96 -22.16 9.15
N GLY A 155 -15.05 -21.43 8.86
CA GLY A 155 -15.01 -20.13 8.19
C GLY A 155 -14.25 -19.06 8.99
N ASP A 156 -14.41 -19.04 10.32
CA ASP A 156 -13.78 -18.01 11.16
C ASP A 156 -12.25 -18.18 11.19
N VAL A 157 -11.76 -19.42 11.07
CA VAL A 157 -10.32 -19.73 11.01
C VAL A 157 -9.77 -19.47 9.61
N LEU A 158 -10.56 -19.77 8.56
CA LEU A 158 -10.19 -19.42 7.20
C LEU A 158 -10.04 -17.91 7.02
N ASP A 159 -10.86 -17.08 7.67
CA ASP A 159 -10.77 -15.61 7.59
C ASP A 159 -9.45 -15.13 8.20
N GLN A 160 -9.01 -15.78 9.29
CA GLN A 160 -7.71 -15.49 9.92
C GLN A 160 -6.54 -15.88 9.00
N LEU A 161 -6.58 -17.08 8.40
CA LEU A 161 -5.55 -17.52 7.47
C LEU A 161 -5.46 -16.62 6.23
N GLU A 162 -6.59 -16.15 5.73
CA GLU A 162 -6.66 -15.23 4.58
C GLU A 162 -6.09 -13.85 4.92
N SER A 163 -6.42 -13.31 6.10
CA SER A 163 -5.82 -12.05 6.59
C SER A 163 -4.30 -12.13 6.77
N ARG A 164 -3.77 -13.35 6.96
CA ARG A 164 -2.34 -13.64 7.05
C ARG A 164 -1.70 -14.00 5.71
N ASN A 165 -2.46 -13.95 4.60
CA ASN A 165 -2.02 -14.34 3.26
C ASN A 165 -1.51 -15.80 3.19
N LEU A 166 -2.07 -16.70 4.00
CA LEU A 166 -1.71 -18.13 4.04
C LEU A 166 -2.62 -18.98 3.13
N VAL A 167 -3.79 -18.46 2.78
CA VAL A 167 -4.76 -19.09 1.88
C VAL A 167 -5.32 -18.06 0.90
N VAL A 168 -5.74 -18.54 -0.26
CA VAL A 168 -6.51 -17.77 -1.25
C VAL A 168 -7.84 -18.47 -1.48
N ARG A 169 -8.93 -17.72 -1.42
CA ARG A 169 -10.26 -18.21 -1.77
C ARG A 169 -10.56 -17.92 -3.23
N HIS A 170 -11.07 -18.95 -3.90
CA HIS A 170 -11.55 -18.86 -5.27
C HIS A 170 -13.04 -19.20 -5.27
N GLU A 171 -13.86 -18.23 -5.65
CA GLU A 171 -15.26 -18.46 -5.98
C GLU A 171 -15.38 -18.82 -7.46
N ARG A 172 -16.11 -19.90 -7.77
CA ARG A 172 -16.48 -20.24 -9.13
C ARG A 172 -17.96 -20.56 -9.23
N THR A 173 -18.62 -20.00 -10.24
CA THR A 173 -20.02 -20.33 -10.54
C THR A 173 -20.07 -21.61 -11.37
N ILE A 174 -20.66 -22.67 -10.83
CA ILE A 174 -20.98 -23.89 -11.56
C ILE A 174 -22.39 -23.72 -12.13
N ARG A 175 -22.50 -23.85 -13.46
CA ARG A 175 -23.77 -23.81 -14.19
C ARG A 175 -24.18 -25.21 -14.59
N ALA A 176 -25.35 -25.63 -14.13
CA ALA A 176 -25.98 -26.91 -14.43
C ALA A 176 -27.14 -26.70 -15.39
N VAL A 177 -27.20 -27.52 -16.44
CA VAL A 177 -28.11 -27.36 -17.57
C VAL A 177 -29.04 -28.58 -17.66
N THR A 178 -30.33 -28.33 -17.86
CA THR A 178 -31.36 -29.37 -18.09
C THR A 178 -32.23 -28.97 -19.27
N LEU A 179 -32.71 -29.94 -20.06
CA LEU A 179 -33.69 -29.68 -21.12
C LEU A 179 -35.04 -29.29 -20.50
N THR A 180 -35.69 -28.28 -21.09
CA THR A 180 -37.09 -27.97 -20.77
C THR A 180 -38.04 -28.86 -21.58
N ASP A 181 -39.34 -28.85 -21.24
CA ASP A 181 -40.38 -29.53 -22.04
C ASP A 181 -40.39 -29.04 -23.51
N GLU A 182 -40.09 -27.76 -23.74
CA GLU A 182 -39.96 -27.18 -25.08
C GLU A 182 -38.70 -27.68 -25.79
N GLY A 183 -37.55 -27.77 -25.10
CA GLY A 183 -36.32 -28.34 -25.64
C GLY A 183 -36.46 -29.81 -26.04
N VAL A 184 -37.14 -30.62 -25.22
CA VAL A 184 -37.45 -32.02 -25.55
C VAL A 184 -38.33 -32.10 -26.80
N THR A 185 -39.35 -31.23 -26.89
CA THR A 185 -40.23 -31.16 -28.07
C THR A 185 -39.45 -30.79 -29.33
N ALA A 186 -38.58 -29.79 -29.25
CA ALA A 186 -37.74 -29.34 -30.36
C ALA A 186 -36.81 -30.46 -30.87
N LEU A 187 -36.20 -31.23 -29.97
CA LEU A 187 -35.40 -32.42 -30.31
C LEU A 187 -36.22 -33.50 -31.02
N MET A 188 -37.46 -33.76 -30.57
CA MET A 188 -38.34 -34.75 -31.19
C MET A 188 -38.83 -34.33 -32.58
N GLU A 189 -39.02 -33.04 -32.82
CA GLU A 189 -39.43 -32.48 -34.12
C GLU A 189 -38.29 -32.37 -35.13
N GLY A 190 -37.03 -32.42 -34.65
CA GLY A 190 -35.83 -32.38 -35.46
C GLY A 190 -35.21 -30.98 -35.51
N VAL A 191 -33.93 -30.93 -35.14
CA VAL A 191 -33.10 -29.71 -35.13
C VAL A 191 -31.98 -29.88 -36.17
N GLU A 192 -31.83 -28.91 -37.07
CA GLU A 192 -30.80 -28.86 -38.12
C GLU A 192 -29.75 -27.79 -37.78
N ALA A 193 -28.47 -28.07 -38.05
CA ALA A 193 -27.40 -27.10 -37.89
C ALA A 193 -27.45 -26.04 -39.01
N ALA A 194 -27.44 -24.76 -38.64
CA ALA A 194 -27.27 -23.63 -39.56
C ALA A 194 -25.77 -23.34 -39.77
N GLU A 195 -25.34 -23.17 -41.03
CA GLU A 195 -24.00 -22.68 -41.35
C GLU A 195 -23.96 -21.16 -41.14
N THR A 196 -23.54 -20.71 -39.96
CA THR A 196 -23.35 -19.28 -39.64
C THR A 196 -21.90 -18.86 -39.77
N VAL A 197 -21.67 -17.56 -39.96
CA VAL A 197 -20.34 -16.94 -40.03
C VAL A 197 -20.07 -16.15 -38.75
N ASP A 198 -18.96 -16.44 -38.06
CA ASP A 198 -18.63 -15.81 -36.77
C ASP A 198 -18.17 -14.36 -36.88
N ARG A 199 -17.42 -14.03 -37.94
CA ARG A 199 -16.83 -12.70 -38.11
C ARG A 199 -16.79 -12.28 -39.57
N LEU A 200 -16.99 -10.99 -39.80
CA LEU A 200 -16.77 -10.39 -41.10
C LEU A 200 -15.27 -10.46 -41.46
N THR A 201 -14.94 -11.01 -42.63
CA THR A 201 -13.56 -11.15 -43.12
C THR A 201 -13.28 -10.22 -44.29
N PRO A 202 -12.00 -9.84 -44.54
CA PRO A 202 -11.62 -9.08 -45.72
C PRO A 202 -12.04 -9.75 -47.04
N GLU A 203 -12.02 -11.08 -47.09
CA GLU A 203 -12.42 -11.87 -48.25
C GLU A 203 -13.92 -11.74 -48.53
N LEU A 204 -14.78 -11.88 -47.50
CA LEU A 204 -16.22 -11.70 -47.60
C LEU A 204 -16.60 -10.28 -48.05
N LEU A 205 -15.89 -9.28 -47.52
CA LEU A 205 -16.03 -7.88 -47.94
C LEU A 205 -15.66 -7.67 -49.41
N THR A 206 -14.64 -8.39 -49.89
CA THR A 206 -14.14 -8.26 -51.27
C THR A 206 -15.03 -9.00 -52.26
N SER A 207 -15.57 -10.17 -51.88
CA SER A 207 -16.46 -10.97 -52.73
C SER A 207 -17.90 -10.45 -52.77
N GLY A 208 -18.33 -9.72 -51.73
CA GLY A 208 -19.72 -9.27 -51.56
C GLY A 208 -20.64 -10.33 -50.94
N GLU A 209 -20.12 -11.55 -50.69
CA GLU A 209 -20.88 -12.67 -50.12
C GLU A 209 -21.36 -12.40 -48.69
N TRP A 210 -20.81 -11.38 -48.02
CA TRP A 210 -21.27 -10.96 -46.68
C TRP A 210 -22.75 -10.54 -46.65
N GLU A 211 -23.35 -10.14 -47.79
CA GLU A 211 -24.78 -9.79 -47.87
C GLU A 211 -25.70 -11.02 -47.81
N ASP A 212 -25.17 -12.21 -48.14
CA ASP A 212 -25.94 -13.45 -48.32
C ASP A 212 -25.70 -14.50 -47.20
N VAL A 213 -24.76 -14.24 -46.28
CA VAL A 213 -24.45 -15.13 -45.14
C VAL A 213 -25.18 -14.71 -43.87
N GLU A 214 -25.54 -15.69 -43.05
CA GLU A 214 -26.13 -15.48 -41.73
C GLU A 214 -25.00 -15.40 -40.69
N PHE A 215 -24.91 -14.30 -39.95
CA PHE A 215 -23.88 -14.13 -38.92
C PHE A 215 -24.36 -14.68 -37.58
N THR A 216 -23.45 -15.27 -36.81
CA THR A 216 -23.70 -15.62 -35.40
C THR A 216 -24.01 -14.34 -34.61
N GLU A 217 -25.06 -14.34 -33.79
CA GLU A 217 -25.39 -13.18 -32.95
C GLU A 217 -24.27 -12.91 -31.94
N TYR A 218 -23.95 -11.63 -31.74
CA TYR A 218 -22.91 -11.24 -30.79
C TYR A 218 -23.53 -11.05 -29.41
N ASN A 219 -23.16 -11.91 -28.46
CA ASN A 219 -23.61 -11.80 -27.08
C ASN A 219 -22.98 -10.56 -26.42
N VAL A 220 -23.79 -9.51 -26.24
CA VAL A 220 -23.38 -8.26 -25.58
C VAL A 220 -23.33 -8.36 -24.06
N GLU A 221 -23.83 -9.45 -23.48
CA GLU A 221 -23.80 -9.73 -22.04
C GLU A 221 -22.55 -10.53 -21.63
N ALA A 222 -21.84 -11.12 -22.58
CA ALA A 222 -20.60 -11.84 -22.31
C ALA A 222 -19.45 -10.88 -21.96
N ASP A 223 -18.61 -11.29 -21.02
CA ASP A 223 -17.42 -10.52 -20.65
C ASP A 223 -16.48 -10.37 -21.86
N ALA A 224 -16.16 -9.12 -22.19
CA ALA A 224 -15.23 -8.81 -23.26
C ALA A 224 -13.79 -9.09 -22.80
N PRO A 225 -12.90 -9.56 -23.70
CA PRO A 225 -11.48 -9.68 -23.39
C PRO A 225 -10.89 -8.34 -22.93
N GLU A 226 -10.33 -8.31 -21.72
CA GLU A 226 -9.69 -7.11 -21.20
C GLU A 226 -8.39 -6.78 -21.94
N ALA A 227 -8.28 -5.55 -22.44
CA ALA A 227 -7.04 -5.03 -22.97
C ALA A 227 -6.13 -4.56 -21.82
N ARG A 228 -5.15 -5.39 -21.45
CA ARG A 228 -4.14 -5.04 -20.42
C ARG A 228 -3.01 -4.20 -21.02
N GLY A 229 -2.96 -2.93 -20.65
CA GLY A 229 -1.90 -1.99 -21.00
C GLY A 229 -0.91 -1.73 -19.87
N GLY A 230 0.22 -1.09 -20.17
CA GLY A 230 1.15 -0.62 -19.14
C GLY A 230 0.50 0.47 -18.28
N LYS A 231 0.55 0.31 -16.95
CA LYS A 231 0.03 1.27 -15.98
C LYS A 231 1.15 1.86 -15.14
N LYS A 232 1.00 3.13 -14.77
CA LYS A 232 1.90 3.83 -13.86
C LYS A 232 1.49 3.54 -12.42
N HIS A 233 2.44 3.35 -11.52
CA HIS A 233 2.15 3.08 -10.12
C HIS A 233 1.24 4.17 -9.51
N ILE A 234 0.21 3.79 -8.75
CA ILE A 234 -0.77 4.73 -8.18
C ILE A 234 -0.11 5.79 -7.29
N LEU A 235 0.80 5.39 -6.40
CA LEU A 235 1.61 6.30 -5.58
C LEU A 235 2.38 7.31 -6.44
N ARG A 236 2.93 6.89 -7.58
CA ARG A 236 3.62 7.79 -8.50
C ARG A 236 2.66 8.73 -9.23
N GLN A 237 1.48 8.26 -9.62
CA GLN A 237 0.45 9.12 -10.19
C GLN A 237 0.02 10.19 -9.18
N THR A 238 -0.18 9.82 -7.92
CA THR A 238 -0.50 10.75 -6.83
C THR A 238 0.65 11.74 -6.60
N ALA A 239 1.91 11.29 -6.60
CA ALA A 239 3.07 12.18 -6.50
C ALA A 239 3.08 13.23 -7.62
N ASP A 240 2.83 12.82 -8.87
CA ASP A 240 2.80 13.75 -10.00
C ASP A 240 1.61 14.71 -9.91
N ARG A 241 0.43 14.25 -9.47
CA ARG A 241 -0.73 15.12 -9.20
C ARG A 241 -0.44 16.15 -8.11
N VAL A 242 0.24 15.76 -7.04
CA VAL A 242 0.69 16.68 -5.98
C VAL A 242 1.65 17.72 -6.54
N LYS A 243 2.62 17.32 -7.36
CA LYS A 243 3.55 18.24 -8.04
C LYS A 243 2.79 19.23 -8.94
N ASP A 244 1.83 18.74 -9.71
CA ASP A 244 1.00 19.58 -10.59
C ASP A 244 0.17 20.60 -9.79
N VAL A 245 -0.44 20.17 -8.68
CA VAL A 245 -1.25 21.04 -7.79
C VAL A 245 -0.36 22.12 -7.17
N LEU A 246 0.75 21.75 -6.54
CA LEU A 246 1.65 22.71 -5.88
C LEU A 246 2.27 23.68 -6.88
N THR A 247 2.66 23.20 -8.06
CA THR A 247 3.12 24.08 -9.16
C THR A 247 2.01 25.03 -9.61
N GLY A 248 0.77 24.54 -9.73
CA GLY A 248 -0.41 25.36 -10.04
C GLY A 248 -0.72 26.42 -8.98
N MET A 249 -0.43 26.13 -7.72
CA MET A 249 -0.49 27.07 -6.57
C MET A 249 0.70 28.05 -6.53
N GLY A 250 1.65 27.92 -7.46
CA GLY A 250 2.80 28.81 -7.61
C GLY A 250 4.01 28.46 -6.76
N PHE A 251 4.14 27.21 -6.33
CA PHE A 251 5.33 26.69 -5.65
C PHE A 251 6.40 26.26 -6.66
N ALA A 252 7.66 26.44 -6.29
CA ALA A 252 8.82 25.93 -7.02
C ALA A 252 9.33 24.63 -6.37
N GLU A 253 9.72 23.66 -7.19
CA GLU A 253 10.21 22.37 -6.68
C GLU A 253 11.65 22.49 -6.16
N MET A 254 11.91 21.89 -5.00
CA MET A 254 13.22 21.73 -4.37
C MET A 254 13.77 20.35 -4.68
N GLU A 255 15.08 20.29 -4.92
CA GLU A 255 15.86 19.07 -5.07
C GLU A 255 17.05 19.08 -4.10
N GLY A 256 17.50 17.90 -3.70
CA GLY A 256 18.74 17.76 -2.93
C GLY A 256 19.01 16.32 -2.48
N PRO A 257 20.08 16.10 -1.72
CA PRO A 257 20.62 14.77 -1.49
C PRO A 257 19.77 13.92 -0.52
N HIS A 258 19.74 12.60 -0.72
CA HIS A 258 19.09 11.65 0.20
C HIS A 258 19.89 11.43 1.48
N ALA A 259 21.22 11.46 1.38
CA ALA A 259 22.15 11.41 2.50
C ALA A 259 22.73 12.80 2.71
N ASP A 260 22.60 13.33 3.92
CA ASP A 260 22.99 14.70 4.23
C ASP A 260 23.69 14.78 5.58
N ALA A 261 24.39 15.89 5.82
CA ALA A 261 25.00 16.17 7.11
C ALA A 261 23.92 16.38 8.16
N ASP A 262 24.14 15.89 9.38
CA ASP A 262 23.24 16.08 10.52
C ASP A 262 23.00 17.57 10.82
N PHE A 263 23.93 18.42 10.38
CA PHE A 263 23.82 19.87 10.35
C PHE A 263 22.58 20.35 9.59
N TRP A 264 22.43 19.91 8.34
CA TRP A 264 21.31 20.28 7.48
C TRP A 264 20.03 19.56 7.88
N ILE A 265 20.16 18.29 8.28
CA ILE A 265 19.00 17.49 8.71
C ILE A 265 18.42 18.08 9.99
N ASN A 266 19.22 18.43 10.99
CA ASN A 266 18.71 18.66 12.34
C ASN A 266 19.20 19.97 12.98
N ASP A 267 20.48 20.34 12.87
CA ASP A 267 21.00 21.51 13.59
C ASP A 267 20.44 22.83 13.03
N CYS A 268 20.30 22.96 11.71
CA CYS A 268 19.67 24.12 11.07
C CYS A 268 18.19 24.29 11.46
N LEU A 269 17.53 23.19 11.82
CA LEU A 269 16.15 23.18 12.35
C LEU A 269 16.12 23.47 13.86
N PHE A 270 17.20 23.97 14.44
CA PHE A 270 17.25 24.25 15.87
C PHE A 270 16.87 23.01 16.72
N MET A 271 17.07 21.79 16.21
CA MET A 271 16.78 20.58 16.98
C MET A 271 18.03 20.17 17.76
N PRO A 272 17.97 20.02 19.10
CA PRO A 272 19.18 19.84 19.90
C PRO A 272 19.86 18.49 19.61
N GLN A 273 21.18 18.40 19.78
CA GLN A 273 21.97 17.20 19.42
C GLN A 273 21.67 15.98 20.29
N ASP A 274 21.13 16.16 21.49
CA ASP A 274 20.68 15.12 22.41
C ASP A 274 19.20 14.73 22.22
N HIS A 275 18.54 15.25 21.18
CA HIS A 275 17.15 14.90 20.87
C HIS A 275 17.01 13.39 20.58
N PRO A 276 15.99 12.70 21.13
CA PRO A 276 15.78 11.25 20.93
C PRO A 276 15.79 10.82 19.46
N ALA A 277 15.13 11.59 18.59
CA ALA A 277 15.08 11.32 17.15
C ALA A 277 16.44 11.38 16.42
N ARG A 278 17.51 11.87 17.07
CA ARG A 278 18.88 11.89 16.53
C ARG A 278 19.73 10.73 17.06
N THR A 279 19.15 9.84 17.86
CA THR A 279 19.85 8.65 18.36
C THR A 279 19.99 7.60 17.25
N HIS A 280 20.94 6.66 17.43
CA HIS A 280 21.16 5.56 16.49
C HIS A 280 19.96 4.60 16.37
N TRP A 281 18.97 4.71 17.26
CA TRP A 281 17.75 3.92 17.21
C TRP A 281 16.75 4.47 16.20
N ASP A 282 16.71 5.79 15.99
CA ASP A 282 15.69 6.43 15.15
C ASP A 282 16.21 6.88 13.77
N ARG A 283 17.53 6.84 13.54
CA ARG A 283 18.16 7.31 12.29
C ARG A 283 19.12 6.30 11.67
N PHE A 284 19.23 6.33 10.35
CA PHE A 284 20.25 5.60 9.59
C PHE A 284 21.53 6.44 9.43
N ALA A 285 22.45 6.32 10.38
CA ALA A 285 23.78 6.93 10.27
C ALA A 285 24.66 6.19 9.26
N LEU A 286 25.43 6.92 8.46
CA LEU A 286 26.33 6.36 7.45
C LEU A 286 27.78 6.35 7.93
N ASP A 287 28.47 5.22 7.77
CA ASP A 287 29.91 5.09 8.04
C ASP A 287 30.73 5.59 6.83
N VAL A 288 30.73 6.91 6.66
CA VAL A 288 31.43 7.62 5.58
C VAL A 288 32.15 8.86 6.13
N PRO A 289 33.14 9.42 5.40
CA PRO A 289 33.77 10.67 5.80
C PRO A 289 32.73 11.79 6.01
N PRO A 290 32.92 12.66 7.01
CA PRO A 290 32.02 13.77 7.30
C PRO A 290 31.95 14.77 6.14
N MET A 291 30.86 15.52 6.05
CA MET A 291 30.69 16.54 5.03
C MET A 291 31.62 17.73 5.27
N GLU A 292 32.47 18.00 4.28
CA GLU A 292 33.38 19.16 4.30
C GLU A 292 32.71 20.43 3.77
N ASP A 293 31.76 20.30 2.84
CA ASP A 293 31.14 21.42 2.12
C ASP A 293 29.95 22.03 2.89
N ILE A 294 30.25 22.61 4.06
CA ILE A 294 29.29 23.39 4.85
C ILE A 294 29.90 24.76 5.13
N PRO A 295 29.19 25.87 4.88
CA PRO A 295 29.72 27.21 5.17
C PRO A 295 30.04 27.39 6.66
N GLU A 296 31.31 27.64 6.98
CA GLU A 296 31.81 27.79 8.36
C GLU A 296 31.09 28.91 9.11
N ASP A 297 30.78 30.01 8.42
CA ASP A 297 30.05 31.13 8.99
C ASP A 297 28.61 30.78 9.34
N LEU A 298 27.99 29.86 8.60
CA LEU A 298 26.65 29.35 8.89
C LEU A 298 26.69 28.39 10.09
N ILE A 299 27.69 27.52 10.17
CA ILE A 299 27.94 26.65 11.34
C ILE A 299 28.06 27.50 12.61
N ASP A 300 28.88 28.55 12.57
CA ASP A 300 29.08 29.43 13.73
C ASP A 300 27.78 30.11 14.18
N ARG A 301 26.95 30.60 13.24
CA ARG A 301 25.66 31.22 13.56
C ARG A 301 24.65 30.23 14.15
N VAL A 302 24.54 29.04 13.56
CA VAL A 302 23.63 27.99 14.06
C VAL A 302 24.08 27.52 15.45
N ARG A 303 25.38 27.26 15.62
CA ARG A 303 25.95 26.90 16.92
C ARG A 303 25.70 27.96 17.99
N ASP A 304 25.87 29.24 17.65
CA ASP A 304 25.61 30.34 18.58
C ASP A 304 24.14 30.39 18.99
N ALA A 305 23.21 30.26 18.05
CA ALA A 305 21.78 30.18 18.33
C ALA A 305 21.44 29.01 19.27
N HIS A 306 22.02 27.81 19.05
CA HIS A 306 21.83 26.65 19.94
C HIS A 306 22.33 26.90 21.36
N LEU A 307 23.45 27.60 21.52
CA LEU A 307 24.08 27.80 22.84
C LEU A 307 23.50 28.99 23.62
N ASN A 308 23.17 30.06 22.91
CA ASN A 308 22.91 31.38 23.46
C ASN A 308 21.56 31.97 23.04
N GLY A 309 20.81 31.29 22.18
CA GLY A 309 19.53 31.78 21.67
C GLY A 309 19.68 32.87 20.61
N VAL A 310 18.54 33.44 20.19
CA VAL A 310 18.50 34.60 19.29
C VAL A 310 17.53 35.66 19.82
N GLY A 311 17.76 36.93 19.42
CA GLY A 311 16.91 38.03 19.86
C GLY A 311 17.20 38.49 21.31
N GLU A 312 16.30 39.30 21.87
CA GLU A 312 16.47 39.85 23.22
C GLU A 312 16.11 38.84 24.33
N ASP A 313 15.19 37.91 24.04
CA ASP A 313 14.60 36.96 25.00
C ASP A 313 14.97 35.49 24.71
N GLY A 314 15.82 35.21 23.71
CA GLY A 314 16.23 33.85 23.39
C GLY A 314 17.34 33.36 24.31
N ASP A 315 17.11 32.22 24.97
CA ASP A 315 18.09 31.61 25.89
C ASP A 315 18.93 30.49 25.23
N GLY A 316 18.45 29.89 24.13
CA GLY A 316 19.06 28.70 23.54
C GLY A 316 18.85 27.45 24.41
N TYR A 317 19.54 26.36 24.08
CA TYR A 317 19.45 25.10 24.84
C TYR A 317 20.46 24.99 25.98
N HIS A 318 21.55 25.75 25.93
CA HIS A 318 22.70 25.63 26.85
C HIS A 318 23.30 24.21 26.96
N SER A 319 23.07 23.37 25.94
CA SER A 319 23.61 22.01 25.84
C SER A 319 24.91 22.00 25.02
N PRO A 320 25.82 21.03 25.23
CA PRO A 320 26.99 20.87 24.38
C PRO A 320 26.61 20.71 22.91
N TRP A 321 27.31 21.43 22.02
CA TRP A 321 27.15 21.33 20.58
C TRP A 321 28.48 20.90 19.95
N SER A 322 28.46 19.82 19.17
CA SER A 322 29.62 19.19 18.55
C SER A 322 29.58 19.37 17.03
N GLU A 323 30.63 19.96 16.49
CA GLU A 323 30.80 20.11 15.04
C GLU A 323 31.04 18.77 14.35
N ASP A 324 31.80 17.88 14.98
CA ASP A 324 32.03 16.52 14.45
C ASP A 324 30.71 15.76 14.25
N PHE A 325 29.74 15.99 15.15
CA PHE A 325 28.41 15.39 15.04
C PHE A 325 27.58 16.05 13.95
N ALA A 326 27.59 17.39 13.88
CA ALA A 326 26.91 18.16 12.85
C ALA A 326 27.38 17.77 11.44
N ARG A 327 28.67 17.48 11.24
CA ARG A 327 29.21 17.07 9.94
C ARG A 327 29.02 15.59 9.61
N ALA A 328 28.59 14.76 10.57
CA ALA A 328 28.33 13.34 10.33
C ALA A 328 27.17 13.17 9.33
N ILE A 329 27.25 12.14 8.49
CA ILE A 329 26.26 11.92 7.43
C ILE A 329 25.23 10.88 7.87
N ALA A 330 23.96 11.16 7.61
CA ALA A 330 22.84 10.23 7.79
C ALA A 330 21.90 10.26 6.58
N LEU A 331 21.08 9.22 6.41
CA LEU A 331 19.93 9.33 5.52
C LEU A 331 18.91 10.30 6.13
N ARG A 332 18.34 11.19 5.30
CA ARG A 332 17.37 12.19 5.78
C ARG A 332 16.08 11.52 6.23
N GLY A 333 15.66 11.79 7.47
CA GLY A 333 14.38 11.33 8.03
C GLY A 333 13.16 12.17 7.64
N HIS A 334 13.40 13.33 7.04
CA HIS A 334 12.39 14.27 6.54
C HIS A 334 13.03 15.14 5.46
N THR A 335 12.21 15.76 4.61
CA THR A 335 12.69 16.64 3.52
C THR A 335 13.07 18.04 4.00
N THR A 336 12.92 18.33 5.29
CA THR A 336 13.14 19.68 5.84
C THR A 336 14.59 20.12 5.82
N SER A 337 15.52 19.16 5.64
CA SER A 337 16.91 19.47 5.29
C SER A 337 17.02 20.25 3.97
N LEU A 338 16.18 19.95 2.99
CA LEU A 338 16.12 20.67 1.70
C LEU A 338 15.66 22.11 1.94
N SER A 339 14.63 22.30 2.77
CA SER A 339 14.15 23.62 3.16
C SER A 339 15.26 24.47 3.79
N MET A 340 16.08 23.88 4.67
CA MET A 340 17.22 24.60 5.28
C MET A 340 18.30 24.98 4.27
N ARG A 341 18.62 24.08 3.33
CA ARG A 341 19.56 24.32 2.23
C ARG A 341 19.10 25.45 1.30
N TYR A 342 17.80 25.53 1.01
CA TYR A 342 17.24 26.57 0.16
C TYR A 342 17.11 27.91 0.91
N LEU A 343 16.55 27.90 2.12
CA LEU A 343 16.37 29.12 2.94
C LEU A 343 17.70 29.77 3.33
N SER A 344 18.76 28.97 3.55
CA SER A 344 20.11 29.49 3.80
C SER A 344 20.79 30.12 2.58
N GLY A 345 20.19 29.96 1.40
CA GLY A 345 20.76 30.35 0.12
C GLY A 345 21.93 29.48 -0.36
N HIS A 346 22.21 28.35 0.29
CA HIS A 346 23.26 27.42 -0.13
C HIS A 346 23.01 26.85 -1.53
N GLU A 347 21.75 26.52 -1.86
CA GLU A 347 21.40 25.91 -3.16
C GLU A 347 21.09 26.93 -4.25
N VAL A 348 20.36 28.01 -3.88
CA VAL A 348 19.75 28.93 -4.86
C VAL A 348 20.19 30.39 -4.70
N GLY A 349 21.09 30.68 -3.76
CA GLY A 349 21.49 32.05 -3.41
C GLY A 349 20.46 32.78 -2.56
N GLU A 350 20.65 34.09 -2.39
CA GLU A 350 19.74 34.94 -1.60
C GLU A 350 18.33 34.95 -2.18
N LEU A 351 17.33 34.83 -1.29
CA LEU A 351 15.91 34.81 -1.64
C LEU A 351 15.26 36.12 -1.22
N GLU A 352 14.50 36.74 -2.14
CA GLU A 352 13.70 37.92 -1.85
C GLU A 352 12.23 37.51 -1.62
N PRO A 353 11.59 37.87 -0.48
CA PRO A 353 10.17 37.58 -0.26
C PRO A 353 9.26 38.24 -1.32
N PRO A 354 8.13 37.61 -1.71
CA PRO A 354 7.66 36.31 -1.26
C PRO A 354 8.19 35.15 -2.11
N GLN A 355 8.48 34.01 -1.47
CA GLN A 355 8.84 32.76 -2.16
C GLN A 355 8.02 31.58 -1.64
N ARG A 356 7.81 30.58 -2.50
CA ARG A 356 7.07 29.36 -2.18
C ARG A 356 7.81 28.18 -2.79
N TYR A 357 8.16 27.20 -1.97
CA TYR A 357 8.89 26.02 -2.42
C TYR A 357 8.28 24.76 -1.85
N PHE A 358 8.45 23.66 -2.57
CA PHE A 358 7.95 22.36 -2.16
C PHE A 358 8.87 21.22 -2.62
N SER A 359 8.73 20.05 -2.03
CA SER A 359 9.38 18.82 -2.49
C SER A 359 8.44 17.64 -2.33
N VAL A 360 8.52 16.64 -3.22
CA VAL A 360 7.87 15.34 -3.06
C VAL A 360 8.92 14.27 -3.22
N GLU A 361 9.48 13.83 -2.10
CA GLU A 361 10.79 13.20 -2.05
C GLU A 361 10.83 12.07 -1.01
N LYS A 362 11.65 11.05 -1.26
CA LYS A 362 11.77 9.90 -0.35
C LYS A 362 12.60 10.26 0.88
N VAL A 363 12.15 9.77 2.04
CA VAL A 363 12.76 9.93 3.37
C VAL A 363 12.90 8.57 4.06
N TYR A 364 13.76 8.49 5.07
CA TYR A 364 14.18 7.24 5.70
C TYR A 364 14.13 7.34 7.23
N ARG A 365 13.32 6.52 7.88
CA ARG A 365 13.20 6.49 9.35
C ARG A 365 13.41 5.07 9.83
N ASN A 366 14.12 4.90 10.94
CA ASN A 366 14.28 3.57 11.53
C ASN A 366 13.10 3.25 12.45
N ASP A 367 11.88 3.37 11.91
CA ASP A 367 10.63 3.11 12.61
C ASP A 367 10.31 1.61 12.56
N THR A 368 9.57 1.12 13.55
CA THR A 368 9.04 -0.26 13.51
C THR A 368 8.04 -0.37 12.35
N LEU A 369 8.22 -1.38 11.50
CA LEU A 369 7.30 -1.64 10.39
C LEU A 369 5.91 -2.04 10.93
N ASP A 370 4.90 -1.27 10.56
CA ASP A 370 3.50 -1.51 10.90
C ASP A 370 2.57 -1.01 9.78
N PRO A 371 1.24 -1.19 9.85
CA PRO A 371 0.31 -0.75 8.80
C PRO A 371 0.34 0.75 8.46
N THR A 372 0.99 1.56 9.30
CA THR A 372 1.07 3.03 9.20
C THR A 372 2.50 3.57 9.08
N HIS A 373 3.53 2.74 9.32
CA HIS A 373 4.94 3.13 9.31
C HIS A 373 5.78 2.23 8.41
N LEU A 374 6.58 2.87 7.57
CA LEU A 374 7.58 2.24 6.70
C LEU A 374 8.97 2.80 7.02
N LEU A 375 10.01 2.00 6.78
CA LEU A 375 11.40 2.46 6.88
C LEU A 375 11.74 3.52 5.83
N GLU A 376 11.02 3.51 4.71
CA GLU A 376 11.12 4.51 3.65
C GLU A 376 9.74 4.87 3.12
N PHE A 377 9.47 6.17 2.97
CA PHE A 377 8.21 6.69 2.45
C PHE A 377 8.42 8.02 1.74
N TYR A 378 7.42 8.51 1.02
CA TYR A 378 7.48 9.81 0.34
C TYR A 378 6.90 10.91 1.22
N GLN A 379 7.72 11.90 1.52
CA GLN A 379 7.29 13.12 2.19
C GLN A 379 6.98 14.19 1.15
N ILE A 380 5.79 14.78 1.25
CA ILE A 380 5.44 16.04 0.60
C ILE A 380 5.78 17.13 1.61
N GLU A 381 6.58 18.09 1.22
CA GLU A 381 6.88 19.23 2.08
C GLU A 381 6.71 20.52 1.30
N GLY A 382 6.30 21.58 1.99
CA GLY A 382 6.27 22.92 1.43
C GLY A 382 6.54 23.98 2.47
N TRP A 383 7.02 25.12 2.00
CA TRP A 383 7.15 26.33 2.80
C TRP A 383 6.86 27.57 1.98
N VAL A 384 6.42 28.62 2.67
CA VAL A 384 6.16 29.95 2.11
C VAL A 384 6.86 30.97 3.00
N MET A 385 7.70 31.80 2.39
CA MET A 385 8.29 32.96 3.04
C MET A 385 7.62 34.24 2.53
N ALA A 386 7.15 35.09 3.43
CA ALA A 386 6.53 36.38 3.09
C ALA A 386 6.54 37.32 4.31
N GLU A 387 6.29 38.59 4.07
CA GLU A 387 6.03 39.55 5.16
C GLU A 387 4.62 39.34 5.74
N ASP A 388 4.49 39.46 7.06
CA ASP A 388 3.23 39.43 7.81
C ASP A 388 2.41 38.14 7.63
N LEU A 389 3.06 36.97 7.62
CA LEU A 389 2.35 35.67 7.57
C LEU A 389 1.71 35.33 8.92
N SER A 390 0.57 34.66 8.86
CA SER A 390 -0.14 34.17 10.03
C SER A 390 -0.53 32.71 9.90
N VAL A 391 -0.90 32.10 11.03
CA VAL A 391 -1.48 30.74 11.04
C VAL A 391 -2.71 30.61 10.14
N ARG A 392 -3.44 31.70 9.88
CA ARG A 392 -4.59 31.67 8.96
C ARG A 392 -4.17 31.42 7.52
N ASP A 393 -3.01 31.94 7.11
CA ASP A 393 -2.46 31.74 5.77
C ASP A 393 -2.01 30.28 5.60
N LEU A 394 -1.43 29.69 6.66
CA LEU A 394 -1.10 28.27 6.71
C LEU A 394 -2.35 27.40 6.58
N MET A 395 -3.37 27.64 7.40
CA MET A 395 -4.64 26.89 7.35
C MET A 395 -5.33 27.03 5.99
N GLY A 396 -5.39 28.24 5.43
CA GLY A 396 -5.98 28.49 4.11
C GLY A 396 -5.21 27.80 2.97
N THR A 397 -3.88 27.71 3.08
CA THR A 397 -3.05 26.96 2.11
C THR A 397 -3.41 25.48 2.11
N PHE A 398 -3.67 24.89 3.28
CA PHE A 398 -4.10 23.50 3.38
C PHE A 398 -5.52 23.28 2.87
N GLU A 399 -6.47 24.13 3.24
CA GLU A 399 -7.84 24.04 2.72
C GLU A 399 -7.84 24.05 1.19
N GLU A 400 -7.06 24.95 0.57
CA GLU A 400 -6.90 25.00 -0.88
C GLU A 400 -6.24 23.72 -1.42
N PHE A 401 -5.07 23.34 -0.89
CA PHE A 401 -4.30 22.17 -1.34
C PHE A 401 -5.14 20.89 -1.33
N TYR A 402 -5.79 20.58 -0.21
CA TYR A 402 -6.57 19.36 -0.04
C TYR A 402 -7.89 19.37 -0.82
N SER A 403 -8.46 20.55 -1.10
CA SER A 403 -9.67 20.65 -1.95
C SER A 403 -9.45 20.10 -3.36
N HIS A 404 -8.22 20.20 -3.90
CA HIS A 404 -7.83 19.60 -5.18
C HIS A 404 -7.87 18.07 -5.20
N PHE A 405 -7.95 17.45 -4.02
CA PHE A 405 -8.06 16.00 -3.84
C PHE A 405 -9.44 15.58 -3.32
N GLY A 406 -10.41 16.50 -3.28
CA GLY A 406 -11.77 16.23 -2.79
C GLY A 406 -11.86 16.13 -1.26
N ILE A 407 -10.82 16.53 -0.54
CA ILE A 407 -10.76 16.46 0.94
C ILE A 407 -11.11 17.86 1.48
N THR A 408 -12.24 17.97 2.17
CA THR A 408 -12.76 19.27 2.65
C THR A 408 -12.98 19.34 4.17
N ASP A 409 -12.92 18.22 4.88
CA ASP A 409 -13.10 18.15 6.35
C ASP A 409 -11.74 17.93 7.00
N ILE A 410 -10.97 19.02 7.14
CA ILE A 410 -9.64 19.01 7.75
C ILE A 410 -9.71 19.67 9.12
N GLN A 411 -9.07 19.05 10.10
CA GLN A 411 -9.01 19.55 11.46
C GLN A 411 -7.57 19.82 11.88
N PHE A 412 -7.37 20.89 12.63
CA PHE A 412 -6.07 21.30 13.14
C PHE A 412 -6.01 21.09 14.64
N LYS A 413 -4.96 20.41 15.10
CA LYS A 413 -4.70 20.17 16.52
C LYS A 413 -3.36 20.78 16.89
N PRO A 414 -3.29 21.65 17.91
CA PRO A 414 -2.01 22.17 18.40
C PRO A 414 -1.07 21.03 18.77
N HIS A 415 0.18 21.13 18.32
CA HIS A 415 1.24 20.17 18.57
C HIS A 415 2.54 20.89 18.92
N TYR A 416 3.60 20.15 19.18
CA TYR A 416 4.94 20.66 19.42
C TYR A 416 5.92 20.12 18.38
N ASN A 417 6.61 21.01 17.67
CA ASN A 417 7.83 20.65 16.95
C ASN A 417 8.98 21.54 17.44
N PRO A 418 10.22 21.03 17.49
CA PRO A 418 11.38 21.81 17.92
C PRO A 418 11.63 23.08 17.07
N TYR A 419 11.32 23.03 15.76
CA TYR A 419 11.62 24.09 14.79
C TYR A 419 10.46 25.04 14.52
N THR A 420 9.24 24.79 15.03
CA THR A 420 8.08 25.65 14.73
C THR A 420 7.33 26.12 15.97
N GLU A 421 6.92 27.38 15.96
CA GLU A 421 6.05 27.97 16.98
C GLU A 421 5.20 29.10 16.37
N PRO A 422 3.86 28.96 16.29
CA PRO A 422 3.04 27.81 16.69
C PRO A 422 3.14 26.61 15.73
N SER A 423 2.75 25.42 16.22
CA SER A 423 2.75 24.14 15.48
C SER A 423 1.39 23.45 15.53
N PHE A 424 1.03 22.73 14.46
CA PHE A 424 -0.23 22.03 14.30
C PHE A 424 -0.08 20.70 13.56
N GLU A 425 -0.67 19.65 14.10
CA GLU A 425 -1.01 18.42 13.37
C GLU A 425 -2.31 18.64 12.58
N LEU A 426 -2.40 18.00 11.42
CA LEU A 426 -3.57 17.97 10.56
C LEU A 426 -4.24 16.60 10.61
N PHE A 427 -5.56 16.60 10.65
CA PHE A 427 -6.37 15.38 10.63
C PHE A 427 -7.40 15.44 9.51
N GLY A 428 -7.55 14.32 8.81
CA GLY A 428 -8.59 14.10 7.79
C GLY A 428 -9.42 12.87 8.11
N ARG A 429 -10.66 12.84 7.62
CA ARG A 429 -11.55 11.69 7.81
C ARG A 429 -11.31 10.63 6.74
N HIS A 430 -11.02 9.41 7.14
CA HIS A 430 -10.89 8.27 6.23
C HIS A 430 -12.23 7.97 5.53
N PRO A 431 -12.26 7.78 4.20
CA PRO A 431 -13.52 7.68 3.45
C PRO A 431 -14.32 6.40 3.75
N GLU A 432 -13.65 5.27 3.97
CA GLU A 432 -14.27 3.96 4.23
C GLU A 432 -14.64 3.78 5.71
N THR A 433 -13.67 3.99 6.61
CA THR A 433 -13.82 3.73 8.05
C THR A 433 -14.43 4.89 8.83
N GLY A 434 -14.37 6.12 8.30
CA GLY A 434 -14.87 7.33 8.95
C GLY A 434 -14.02 7.83 10.13
N GLU A 435 -12.90 7.17 10.43
CA GLU A 435 -11.96 7.55 11.48
C GLU A 435 -11.16 8.81 11.13
N LEU A 436 -10.72 9.56 12.15
CA LEU A 436 -9.83 10.69 11.95
C LEU A 436 -8.38 10.21 11.97
N ILE A 437 -7.71 10.35 10.83
CA ILE A 437 -6.30 9.99 10.67
C ILE A 437 -5.44 11.24 10.57
N GLU A 438 -4.27 11.21 11.20
CA GLU A 438 -3.28 12.27 11.08
C GLU A 438 -2.69 12.27 9.67
N ILE A 439 -2.78 13.38 8.95
CA ILE A 439 -2.38 13.48 7.54
C ILE A 439 -1.17 14.38 7.31
N GLY A 440 -0.70 15.05 8.36
CA GLY A 440 0.57 15.74 8.35
C GLY A 440 0.75 16.70 9.52
N ASN A 441 1.84 17.44 9.47
CA ASN A 441 2.30 18.34 10.50
C ASN A 441 2.74 19.67 9.87
N SER A 442 2.61 20.77 10.60
CA SER A 442 2.83 22.12 10.10
C SER A 442 3.17 23.11 11.21
N GLY A 443 3.66 24.28 10.83
CA GLY A 443 3.85 25.39 11.75
C GLY A 443 4.53 26.59 11.11
N MET A 444 4.82 27.59 11.95
CA MET A 444 5.63 28.75 11.61
C MET A 444 7.05 28.52 12.10
N PHE A 445 8.09 28.65 11.26
CA PHE A 445 9.46 28.46 11.71
C PHE A 445 9.82 29.47 12.80
N ARG A 446 10.54 28.99 13.81
CA ARG A 446 10.99 29.83 14.92
C ARG A 446 12.09 30.80 14.49
N GLU A 447 12.27 31.89 15.23
CA GLU A 447 13.35 32.83 14.97
C GLU A 447 14.74 32.19 15.10
N GLU A 448 14.91 31.21 16.00
CA GLU A 448 16.17 30.48 16.18
C GLU A 448 16.54 29.62 14.96
N VAL A 449 15.56 29.30 14.11
CA VAL A 449 15.79 28.69 12.79
C VAL A 449 16.11 29.79 11.77
N LEU A 450 15.28 30.83 11.67
CA LEU A 450 15.35 31.78 10.56
C LEU A 450 16.55 32.75 10.64
N ARG A 451 16.84 33.30 11.81
CA ARG A 451 17.89 34.32 11.96
C ARG A 451 19.29 33.80 11.61
N PRO A 452 19.72 32.59 12.02
CA PRO A 452 21.01 32.03 11.59
C PRO A 452 21.12 31.85 10.07
N LEU A 453 20.00 31.62 9.39
CA LEU A 453 19.95 31.51 7.92
C LEU A 453 19.96 32.87 7.21
N GLY A 454 19.85 33.99 7.95
CA GLY A 454 19.76 35.33 7.39
C GLY A 454 18.36 35.70 6.88
N VAL A 455 17.33 34.99 7.32
CA VAL A 455 15.94 35.24 6.94
C VAL A 455 15.28 36.13 8.00
N GLU A 456 14.77 37.29 7.58
CA GLU A 456 14.15 38.29 8.47
C GLU A 456 12.61 38.30 8.41
N CYS A 457 12.00 37.67 7.41
CA CYS A 457 10.55 37.60 7.25
C CYS A 457 9.96 36.34 7.89
N ASP A 458 8.63 36.25 7.92
CA ASP A 458 7.94 35.05 8.39
C ASP A 458 8.07 33.90 7.39
N VAL A 459 8.15 32.68 7.90
CA VAL A 459 8.13 31.46 7.09
C VAL A 459 7.19 30.44 7.71
N MET A 460 6.16 30.05 6.97
CA MET A 460 5.30 28.93 7.32
C MET A 460 5.72 27.69 6.55
N ALA A 461 5.66 26.51 7.18
CA ALA A 461 6.08 25.25 6.58
C ALA A 461 5.19 24.08 7.00
N TRP A 462 5.20 23.02 6.20
CA TRP A 462 4.45 21.80 6.45
C TRP A 462 5.08 20.57 5.82
N GLY A 463 4.85 19.42 6.44
CA GLY A 463 5.19 18.10 5.93
C GLY A 463 3.98 17.17 6.00
N LEU A 464 3.70 16.47 4.90
CA LEU A 464 2.63 15.49 4.75
C LEU A 464 3.22 14.17 4.25
N ALA A 465 2.64 13.04 4.63
CA ALA A 465 2.97 11.75 4.04
C ALA A 465 2.17 11.56 2.75
N LEU A 466 2.84 11.29 1.63
CA LEU A 466 2.19 11.04 0.33
C LEU A 466 1.28 9.82 0.41
N GLU A 467 1.72 8.77 1.10
CA GLU A 467 0.99 7.54 1.29
C GLU A 467 -0.30 7.75 2.10
N ARG A 468 -0.27 8.59 3.14
CA ARG A 468 -1.49 8.92 3.89
C ARG A 468 -2.48 9.74 3.06
N LEU A 469 -1.99 10.61 2.18
CA LEU A 469 -2.84 11.27 1.18
C LEU A 469 -3.46 10.25 0.22
N LEU A 470 -2.69 9.27 -0.24
CA LEU A 470 -3.19 8.17 -1.08
C LEU A 470 -4.30 7.37 -0.37
N MET A 471 -4.09 7.02 0.91
CA MET A 471 -5.11 6.35 1.72
C MET A 471 -6.40 7.17 1.81
N LEU A 472 -6.32 8.49 2.05
CA LEU A 472 -7.51 9.34 2.05
C LEU A 472 -8.23 9.42 0.70
N MET A 473 -7.50 9.34 -0.40
CA MET A 473 -8.09 9.41 -1.74
C MET A 473 -8.78 8.12 -2.15
N TYR A 474 -8.20 6.96 -1.80
CA TYR A 474 -8.59 5.66 -2.31
C TYR A 474 -9.21 4.72 -1.28
N GLY A 475 -9.12 5.04 0.02
CA GLY A 475 -9.67 4.21 1.11
C GLY A 475 -8.81 3.02 1.51
N PHE A 476 -7.50 3.04 1.22
CA PHE A 476 -6.60 1.96 1.65
C PHE A 476 -6.36 1.98 3.16
N ASP A 477 -6.38 0.81 3.79
CA ASP A 477 -6.21 0.66 5.24
C ASP A 477 -4.74 0.40 5.66
N ASP A 478 -3.91 -0.19 4.78
CA ASP A 478 -2.50 -0.50 5.06
C ASP A 478 -1.56 0.14 4.01
N ILE A 479 -0.54 0.86 4.49
CA ILE A 479 0.46 1.51 3.64
C ILE A 479 1.35 0.51 2.86
N ARG A 480 1.51 -0.70 3.38
CA ARG A 480 2.38 -1.75 2.80
C ARG A 480 1.78 -2.34 1.53
N ASP A 481 0.46 -2.29 1.39
CA ASP A 481 -0.25 -2.74 0.20
C ASP A 481 0.00 -1.80 -0.99
N VAL A 482 0.36 -0.55 -0.73
CA VAL A 482 0.52 0.50 -1.75
C VAL A 482 1.96 0.94 -1.97
N HIS A 483 2.91 0.55 -1.11
CA HIS A 483 4.31 0.92 -1.25
C HIS A 483 5.24 -0.19 -0.78
N GLY A 484 6.04 -0.71 -1.71
CA GLY A 484 7.11 -1.67 -1.43
C GLY A 484 7.00 -2.90 -2.30
N THR A 485 7.76 -3.94 -1.94
CA THR A 485 7.76 -5.23 -2.66
C THR A 485 6.53 -6.09 -2.39
N LEU A 486 5.73 -5.72 -1.39
CA LEU A 486 4.49 -6.40 -1.00
C LEU A 486 3.27 -5.90 -1.79
N CYS A 487 3.41 -4.82 -2.57
CA CYS A 487 2.34 -4.28 -3.39
C CYS A 487 1.91 -5.31 -4.44
N ASP A 488 0.63 -5.69 -4.41
CA ASP A 488 0.05 -6.56 -5.41
C ASP A 488 0.07 -5.88 -6.80
N LEU A 489 0.40 -6.64 -7.84
CA LEU A 489 0.29 -6.15 -9.21
C LEU A 489 -1.17 -6.03 -9.67
N ASP A 490 -2.09 -6.75 -9.04
CA ASP A 490 -3.53 -6.62 -9.32
C ASP A 490 -4.06 -5.29 -8.79
N LEU A 491 -3.53 -4.75 -7.69
CA LEU A 491 -3.76 -3.35 -7.29
C LEU A 491 -3.48 -2.39 -8.45
N LEU A 492 -2.35 -2.55 -9.15
CA LEU A 492 -2.01 -1.70 -10.30
C LEU A 492 -2.99 -1.89 -11.46
N ARG A 493 -3.53 -3.10 -11.66
CA ARG A 493 -4.42 -3.43 -12.77
C ARG A 493 -5.85 -2.99 -12.53
N GLU A 494 -6.32 -3.04 -11.29
CA GLU A 494 -7.73 -2.86 -10.95
C GLU A 494 -8.03 -1.47 -10.41
N THR A 495 -7.06 -0.82 -9.77
CA THR A 495 -7.30 0.53 -9.21
C THR A 495 -7.69 1.52 -10.32
N GLU A 496 -8.88 2.10 -10.16
CA GLU A 496 -9.35 3.17 -11.04
C GLU A 496 -8.51 4.43 -10.86
N VAL A 497 -8.24 5.13 -11.95
CA VAL A 497 -7.52 6.41 -11.86
C VAL A 497 -8.50 7.49 -11.43
N LEU A 498 -8.36 7.99 -10.19
CA LEU A 498 -9.14 9.12 -9.69
C LEU A 498 -8.75 10.39 -10.45
N LYS A 499 -9.73 11.00 -11.12
CA LYS A 499 -9.56 12.21 -11.95
C LYS A 499 -9.37 13.49 -11.14
#